data_AF-A0A538FQU5-F1
#
_entry.id   AF-A0A538FQU5-F1
#
_cell.length_a   1.000
_cell.length_b   1.000
_cell.length_c   1.000
_cell.angle_alpha   90.00
_cell.angle_beta   90.00
_cell.angle_gamma   90.00
#
_symmetry.space_group_name_H-M   'P 1'
#
loop_
_entity.id
_entity.type
_entity.pdbx_description
1 polymer ?
#
loop_
_entity_poly.entity_id
_entity_poly.type
_entity_poly.pdbx_seq_one_letter_code
_entity_poly.pdbx_strand_id
1 'polypeptide(L)'
;MRTLASLAVVVGAGFLVGLALTYWMLRRSALARAQAGFETWRAVDLRRVRRETLDLGRALVKARVGDALAGDTPALPFVAADARFLGHPVHYVVFDGHTEVKDRSAASLREVVFVSLVPRGCSPSPFIELVRECVAAGRVEWMTLSLPSAAPASGAGQ
;
A
#
# COMPACT_ATOMS: atom_id res chain seq x y z
N MET A 1 45.68 47.10 13.02
CA MET A 1 44.76 46.80 11.90
C MET A 1 44.68 45.31 11.57
N ARG A 2 45.79 44.56 11.47
CA ARG A 2 45.79 43.11 11.17
C ARG A 2 45.03 42.22 12.18
N THR A 3 45.08 42.55 13.47
CA THR A 3 44.39 41.79 14.55
C THR A 3 42.87 41.97 14.58
N LEU A 4 42.37 43.14 14.15
CA LEU A 4 40.94 43.40 14.03
C LEU A 4 40.32 42.65 12.85
N ALA A 5 41.05 42.55 11.73
CA ALA A 5 40.63 41.80 10.56
C ALA A 5 40.54 40.29 10.84
N SER A 6 41.50 39.72 11.57
CA SER A 6 41.45 38.30 11.97
C SER A 6 40.28 38.00 12.93
N LEU A 7 39.93 38.94 13.81
CA LEU A 7 38.82 38.77 14.75
C LEU A 7 37.47 38.75 14.01
N ALA A 8 37.29 39.62 13.02
CA ALA A 8 36.09 39.66 12.19
C ALA A 8 35.87 38.37 11.38
N VAL A 9 36.95 37.79 10.84
CA VAL A 9 36.90 36.53 10.09
C VAL A 9 36.47 35.35 10.97
N VAL A 10 37.00 35.28 12.20
CA VAL A 10 36.64 34.20 13.16
C VAL A 10 35.17 34.29 13.56
N VAL A 11 34.67 35.50 13.83
CA VAL A 11 33.26 35.73 14.18
C VAL A 11 32.34 35.38 13.01
N GLY A 12 32.68 35.82 11.80
CA GLY A 12 31.91 35.51 10.58
C GLY A 12 31.87 34.01 10.28
N ALA A 13 33.00 33.31 10.42
CA ALA A 13 33.08 31.87 10.23
C ALA A 13 32.21 31.12 11.25
N GLY A 14 32.24 31.52 12.53
CA GLY A 14 31.39 30.94 13.57
C GLY A 14 29.90 31.12 13.28
N PHE A 15 29.50 32.30 12.78
CA PHE A 15 28.11 32.58 12.42
C PHE A 15 27.63 31.72 11.24
N LEU A 16 28.46 31.56 10.19
CA LEU A 16 28.16 30.72 9.04
C LEU A 16 28.05 29.24 9.42
N VAL A 17 28.95 28.76 10.28
CA VAL A 17 28.92 27.39 10.81
C VAL A 17 27.66 27.17 11.65
N GLY A 18 27.27 28.13 12.48
CA GLY A 18 26.03 28.11 13.25
C GLY A 18 24.79 27.98 12.35
N LEU A 19 24.69 28.84 11.33
CA LEU A 19 23.58 28.80 10.36
C LEU A 19 23.51 27.46 9.61
N ALA A 20 24.66 26.92 9.19
CA ALA A 20 24.74 25.63 8.51
C ALA A 20 24.30 24.47 9.43
N LEU A 21 24.73 24.48 10.69
CA LEU A 21 24.31 23.49 11.70
C LEU A 21 22.81 23.55 11.97
N THR A 22 22.25 24.75 12.17
CA THR A 22 20.80 24.94 12.38
C THR A 22 20.00 24.46 11.16
N TYR A 23 20.45 24.78 9.96
CA TYR A 23 19.82 24.34 8.72
C TYR A 23 19.87 22.81 8.54
N TRP A 24 21.01 22.20 8.85
CA TRP A 24 21.17 20.75 8.78
C TRP A 24 20.30 20.00 9.80
N MET A 25 20.20 20.54 11.02
CA MET A 25 19.35 20.00 12.09
C MET A 25 17.86 20.15 11.78
N LEU A 26 17.45 21.27 11.16
CA LEU A 26 16.08 21.50 10.72
C LEU A 26 15.67 20.55 9.58
N ARG A 27 16.54 20.33 8.60
CA ARG A 27 16.30 19.35 7.51
C ARG A 27 16.17 17.92 8.05
N ARG A 28 17.00 17.53 9.02
CA ARG A 28 16.94 16.19 9.62
C ARG A 28 15.66 15.97 10.44
N SER A 29 15.17 16.99 11.13
CA SER A 29 13.92 16.92 11.92
C SER A 29 12.65 16.96 11.06
N ALA A 30 12.69 17.60 9.89
CA ALA A 30 11.57 17.57 8.93
C ALA A 30 11.33 16.17 8.34
N LEU A 31 12.41 15.44 8.00
CA LEU A 31 12.33 14.05 7.51
C LEU A 31 11.86 13.08 8.60
N ALA A 32 12.31 13.27 9.84
CA ALA A 32 11.90 12.43 10.97
C ALA A 32 10.40 12.56 11.29
N ARG A 33 9.82 13.77 11.16
CA ARG A 33 8.37 13.98 11.36
C ARG A 33 7.54 13.38 10.23
N ALA A 34 8.04 13.39 8.99
CA ALA A 34 7.38 12.75 7.86
C ALA A 34 7.32 11.21 8.02
N GLN A 35 8.42 10.60 8.49
CA GLN A 35 8.47 9.16 8.76
C GLN A 35 7.61 8.76 9.97
N ALA A 36 7.63 9.55 11.04
CA ALA A 36 6.79 9.30 12.22
C ALA A 36 5.28 9.46 11.89
N GLY A 37 4.92 10.47 11.09
CA GLY A 37 3.56 10.65 10.59
C GLY A 37 3.12 9.47 9.72
N PHE A 38 3.99 8.98 8.83
CA PHE A 38 3.73 7.82 7.97
C PHE A 38 3.53 6.53 8.76
N GLU A 39 4.39 6.23 9.74
CA GLU A 39 4.27 5.00 10.55
C GLU A 39 3.06 5.04 11.49
N THR A 40 2.71 6.23 12.01
CA THR A 40 1.52 6.39 12.85
C THR A 40 0.24 6.31 12.01
N TRP A 41 0.22 6.94 10.83
CA TRP A 41 -0.85 6.79 9.83
C TRP A 41 -1.01 5.32 9.43
N ARG A 42 0.09 4.64 9.10
CA ARG A 42 0.14 3.20 8.78
C ARG A 42 -0.40 2.34 9.93
N ALA A 43 -0.04 2.60 11.17
CA ALA A 43 -0.47 1.79 12.31
C ALA A 43 -1.93 2.01 12.76
N VAL A 44 -2.49 3.19 12.47
CA VAL A 44 -3.89 3.56 12.75
C VAL A 44 -4.80 3.08 11.61
N ASP A 45 -4.41 3.30 10.35
CA ASP A 45 -5.17 2.83 9.18
C ASP A 45 -5.12 1.31 9.08
N LEU A 46 -3.97 0.64 9.30
CA LEU A 46 -3.90 -0.82 9.22
C LEU A 46 -4.74 -1.52 10.29
N ARG A 47 -5.11 -0.86 11.39
CA ARG A 47 -6.01 -1.47 12.41
C ARG A 47 -7.49 -1.20 12.14
N ARG A 48 -7.81 -0.02 11.58
CA ARG A 48 -9.17 0.36 11.20
C ARG A 48 -9.60 -0.30 9.89
N VAL A 49 -8.76 -0.18 8.85
CA VAL A 49 -8.92 -0.85 7.55
C VAL A 49 -8.94 -2.36 7.73
N ARG A 50 -8.16 -2.96 8.63
CA ARG A 50 -8.16 -4.43 8.83
C ARG A 50 -9.43 -4.96 9.48
N ARG A 51 -10.10 -4.21 10.35
CA ARG A 51 -11.43 -4.61 10.84
C ARG A 51 -12.49 -4.42 9.76
N GLU A 52 -12.47 -3.28 9.09
CA GLU A 52 -13.42 -2.97 8.00
C GLU A 52 -13.25 -3.90 6.78
N THR A 53 -12.04 -4.32 6.42
CA THR A 53 -11.77 -5.24 5.29
C THR A 53 -11.95 -6.72 5.63
N LEU A 54 -11.76 -7.13 6.89
CA LEU A 54 -12.15 -8.46 7.34
C LEU A 54 -13.67 -8.58 7.47
N ASP A 55 -14.34 -7.50 7.86
CA ASP A 55 -15.80 -7.43 7.92
C ASP A 55 -16.41 -7.25 6.53
N LEU A 56 -15.77 -6.57 5.58
CA LEU A 56 -16.16 -6.52 4.15
C LEU A 56 -15.84 -7.83 3.42
N GLY A 57 -14.73 -8.50 3.72
CA GLY A 57 -14.43 -9.83 3.19
C GLY A 57 -15.40 -10.89 3.70
N ARG A 58 -15.80 -10.80 4.97
CA ARG A 58 -16.87 -11.64 5.53
C ARG A 58 -18.25 -11.18 5.09
N ALA A 59 -18.50 -9.89 4.88
CA ALA A 59 -19.79 -9.37 4.41
C ALA A 59 -19.99 -9.57 2.92
N LEU A 60 -18.97 -9.65 2.07
CA LEU A 60 -19.11 -10.05 0.67
C LEU A 60 -19.44 -11.55 0.56
N VAL A 61 -18.87 -12.36 1.46
CA VAL A 61 -19.20 -13.79 1.60
C VAL A 61 -20.56 -13.99 2.31
N LYS A 62 -20.95 -13.11 3.24
CA LYS A 62 -22.20 -13.19 4.04
C LYS A 62 -23.40 -12.52 3.37
N ALA A 63 -23.20 -11.44 2.60
CA ALA A 63 -24.24 -10.74 1.84
C ALA A 63 -24.76 -11.57 0.66
N ARG A 64 -23.95 -12.45 0.08
CA ARG A 64 -24.42 -13.41 -0.95
C ARG A 64 -25.34 -14.49 -0.38
N VAL A 65 -25.29 -14.77 0.92
CA VAL A 65 -26.17 -15.76 1.57
C VAL A 65 -27.25 -15.12 2.46
N GLY A 66 -27.13 -13.83 2.80
CA GLY A 66 -28.07 -13.12 3.69
C GLY A 66 -28.82 -11.91 3.09
N ASP A 67 -28.20 -11.08 2.24
CA ASP A 67 -28.73 -9.76 1.85
C ASP A 67 -29.16 -9.71 0.38
N ALA A 68 -30.12 -10.57 0.06
CA ALA A 68 -31.26 -10.19 -0.77
C ALA A 68 -32.21 -9.20 -0.03
N LEU A 69 -31.69 -8.44 0.95
CA LEU A 69 -32.43 -7.60 1.90
C LEU A 69 -31.60 -6.34 2.20
N ALA A 70 -31.94 -5.19 1.57
CA ALA A 70 -31.77 -3.80 2.07
C ALA A 70 -31.23 -2.68 1.11
N GLY A 71 -31.14 -2.86 -0.22
CA GLY A 71 -31.14 -1.71 -1.17
C GLY A 71 -30.30 -1.82 -2.46
N ASP A 72 -30.38 -0.77 -3.29
CA ASP A 72 -29.83 -0.59 -4.66
C ASP A 72 -28.28 -0.55 -4.76
N THR A 73 -27.59 -1.46 -4.09
CA THR A 73 -26.15 -1.61 -4.29
C THR A 73 -25.93 -2.47 -5.54
N PRO A 74 -25.29 -1.96 -6.60
CA PRO A 74 -25.01 -2.77 -7.78
C PRO A 74 -24.22 -4.00 -7.35
N ALA A 75 -24.73 -5.18 -7.70
CA ALA A 75 -24.02 -6.42 -7.45
C ALA A 75 -22.62 -6.31 -8.06
N LEU A 76 -21.60 -6.64 -7.28
CA LEU A 76 -20.26 -6.85 -7.86
C LEU A 76 -20.42 -7.91 -8.95
N PRO A 77 -19.98 -7.64 -10.19
CA PRO A 77 -20.21 -8.55 -11.32
C PRO A 77 -19.35 -9.82 -11.25
N PHE A 78 -18.70 -10.09 -10.11
CA PHE A 78 -17.69 -11.12 -9.95
C PHE A 78 -18.07 -12.14 -8.88
N VAL A 79 -17.58 -13.37 -9.06
CA VAL A 79 -17.70 -14.44 -8.08
C VAL A 79 -16.77 -14.16 -6.90
N ALA A 80 -17.29 -14.19 -5.67
CA ALA A 80 -16.50 -13.90 -4.47
C ALA A 80 -15.30 -14.84 -4.28
N ALA A 81 -15.41 -16.10 -4.73
CA ALA A 81 -14.33 -17.09 -4.69
C ALA A 81 -13.14 -16.73 -5.62
N ASP A 82 -13.35 -15.85 -6.60
CA ASP A 82 -12.32 -15.38 -7.53
C ASP A 82 -11.57 -14.15 -7.02
N ALA A 83 -12.02 -13.56 -5.91
CA ALA A 83 -11.37 -12.42 -5.29
C ALA A 83 -10.29 -12.86 -4.28
N ARG A 84 -9.16 -12.14 -4.26
CA ARG A 84 -8.08 -12.28 -3.28
C ARG A 84 -7.84 -10.94 -2.61
N PHE A 85 -7.79 -10.96 -1.27
CA PHE A 85 -7.51 -9.79 -0.47
C PHE A 85 -6.00 -9.47 -0.49
N LEU A 86 -5.67 -8.19 -0.66
CA LEU A 86 -4.29 -7.68 -0.60
C LEU A 86 -4.14 -6.57 0.48
N GLY A 87 -5.13 -5.68 0.58
CA GLY A 87 -5.12 -4.53 1.49
C GLY A 87 -4.79 -3.20 0.79
N HIS A 88 -4.60 -2.12 1.56
CA HIS A 88 -4.36 -0.80 0.99
C HIS A 88 -3.06 -0.76 0.15
N PRO A 89 -3.04 -0.15 -1.05
CA PRO A 89 -4.11 0.64 -1.69
C PRO A 89 -5.13 -0.17 -2.50
N VAL A 90 -4.71 -1.32 -3.07
CA VAL A 90 -5.55 -2.20 -3.90
C VAL A 90 -6.13 -3.30 -3.03
N HIS A 91 -7.25 -3.03 -2.38
CA HIS A 91 -7.82 -3.87 -1.32
C HIS A 91 -8.05 -5.31 -1.76
N TYR A 92 -8.51 -5.51 -3.00
CA TYR A 92 -8.68 -6.83 -3.61
C TYR A 92 -8.12 -6.87 -5.03
N VAL A 93 -7.73 -8.06 -5.47
CA VAL A 93 -7.57 -8.43 -6.87
C VAL A 93 -8.58 -9.54 -7.19
N VAL A 94 -9.29 -9.41 -8.30
CA VAL A 94 -10.25 -10.38 -8.79
C VAL A 94 -9.69 -11.05 -10.03
N PHE A 95 -9.65 -12.38 -10.03
CA PHE A 95 -9.28 -13.18 -11.20
C PHE A 95 -10.56 -13.70 -11.86
N ASP A 96 -11.24 -12.85 -12.64
CA ASP A 96 -12.55 -13.17 -13.18
C ASP A 96 -12.49 -14.40 -14.12
N GLY A 97 -13.30 -15.41 -13.83
CA GLY A 97 -13.27 -16.68 -14.57
C GLY A 97 -12.47 -17.78 -13.87
N HIS A 98 -11.86 -17.51 -12.71
CA HIS A 98 -10.95 -18.47 -12.06
C HIS A 98 -11.67 -19.72 -11.59
N THR A 99 -12.86 -19.58 -11.01
CA THR A 99 -13.68 -20.73 -10.60
C THR A 99 -14.07 -21.57 -11.83
N GLU A 100 -14.51 -20.94 -12.92
CA GLU A 100 -14.88 -21.66 -14.15
C GLU A 100 -13.71 -22.42 -14.78
N VAL A 101 -12.51 -21.82 -14.78
CA VAL A 101 -11.27 -22.47 -15.23
C VAL A 101 -10.93 -23.67 -14.34
N LYS A 102 -11.05 -23.51 -13.03
CA LYS A 102 -10.80 -24.60 -12.06
C LYS A 102 -11.76 -25.77 -12.28
N ASP A 103 -13.03 -25.47 -12.60
CA ASP A 103 -14.07 -26.46 -12.85
C ASP A 103 -14.06 -26.99 -14.30
N ARG A 104 -13.07 -26.59 -15.12
CA ARG A 104 -12.90 -26.96 -16.54
C ARG A 104 -14.09 -26.57 -17.44
N SER A 105 -14.88 -25.60 -17.00
CA SER A 105 -16.00 -25.04 -17.78
C SER A 105 -15.58 -23.87 -18.66
N ALA A 106 -14.38 -23.30 -18.42
CA ALA A 106 -13.75 -22.29 -19.26
C ALA A 106 -12.27 -22.61 -19.52
N ALA A 107 -11.73 -22.15 -20.65
CA ALA A 107 -10.34 -22.36 -21.04
C ALA A 107 -9.37 -21.29 -20.50
N SER A 108 -9.87 -20.11 -20.14
CA SER A 108 -9.05 -18.98 -19.70
C SER A 108 -9.82 -18.04 -18.76
N LEU A 109 -9.06 -17.25 -18.00
CA LEU A 109 -9.60 -16.10 -17.26
C LEU A 109 -10.13 -15.05 -18.25
N ARG A 110 -11.11 -14.27 -17.83
CA ARG A 110 -11.67 -13.15 -18.59
C ARG A 110 -10.86 -11.88 -18.37
N GLU A 111 -10.65 -11.52 -17.10
CA GLU A 111 -9.92 -10.31 -16.72
C GLU A 111 -9.30 -10.41 -15.31
N VAL A 112 -8.34 -9.52 -15.04
CA VAL A 112 -7.81 -9.30 -13.70
C VAL A 112 -8.18 -7.89 -13.26
N VAL A 113 -9.00 -7.79 -12.21
CA VAL A 113 -9.56 -6.50 -11.76
C VAL A 113 -8.98 -6.11 -10.41
N PHE A 114 -8.40 -4.91 -10.35
CA PHE A 114 -7.94 -4.31 -9.11
C PHE A 114 -9.05 -3.48 -8.46
N VAL A 115 -9.37 -3.77 -7.20
CA VAL A 115 -10.47 -3.14 -6.47
C VAL A 115 -9.93 -2.40 -5.25
N SER A 116 -10.17 -1.10 -5.21
CA SER A 116 -9.91 -0.26 -4.03
C SER A 116 -11.24 0.09 -3.35
N LEU A 117 -11.29 -0.03 -2.04
CA LEU A 117 -12.47 0.33 -1.26
C LEU A 117 -12.30 1.75 -0.70
N VAL A 118 -13.34 2.57 -0.90
CA VAL A 118 -13.41 3.93 -0.37
C VAL A 118 -14.71 4.03 0.45
N PRO A 119 -14.67 4.49 1.70
CA PRO A 119 -15.88 4.68 2.49
C PRO A 119 -16.85 5.64 1.80
N ARG A 120 -18.16 5.40 1.95
CA ARG A 120 -19.18 6.28 1.38
C ARG A 120 -19.02 7.70 1.90
N GLY A 121 -19.08 8.67 0.99
CA GLY A 121 -18.92 10.10 1.31
C GLY A 121 -17.48 10.54 1.58
N CYS A 122 -16.50 9.62 1.52
CA CYS A 122 -15.09 9.95 1.60
C CYS A 122 -14.46 10.02 0.20
N SER A 123 -13.48 10.90 0.05
CA SER A 123 -12.62 10.89 -1.13
C SER A 123 -11.59 9.75 -1.02
N PRO A 124 -11.20 9.13 -2.14
CA PRO A 124 -10.09 8.17 -2.16
C PRO A 124 -8.80 8.82 -1.64
N SER A 125 -7.93 8.01 -1.03
CA SER A 125 -6.62 8.51 -0.62
C SER A 125 -5.79 8.91 -1.85
N PRO A 126 -4.87 9.90 -1.73
CA PRO A 126 -3.99 10.27 -2.84
C PRO A 126 -3.22 9.07 -3.40
N PHE A 127 -2.88 8.08 -2.56
CA PHE A 127 -2.17 6.89 -2.99
C PHE A 127 -3.04 5.93 -3.81
N ILE A 128 -4.35 5.81 -3.51
CA ILE A 128 -5.29 5.07 -4.36
C ILE A 128 -5.38 5.71 -5.75
N GLU A 129 -5.43 7.05 -5.83
CA GLU A 129 -5.47 7.76 -7.11
C GLU A 129 -4.22 7.53 -7.95
N LEU A 130 -3.03 7.63 -7.35
CA LEU A 130 -1.76 7.36 -8.06
C LEU A 130 -1.72 5.93 -8.63
N VAL A 131 -2.20 4.93 -7.87
CA VAL A 131 -2.26 3.55 -8.36
C VAL A 131 -3.30 3.41 -9.47
N ARG A 132 -4.48 4.02 -9.32
CA ARG A 132 -5.52 4.05 -10.36
C ARG A 132 -4.99 4.64 -11.67
N GLU A 133 -4.20 5.71 -11.59
CA GLU A 133 -3.55 6.32 -12.75
C GLU A 133 -2.53 5.39 -13.42
N CYS A 134 -1.73 4.66 -12.64
CA CYS A 134 -0.81 3.66 -13.19
C CYS A 134 -1.56 2.56 -13.93
N VAL A 135 -2.64 2.03 -13.34
CA VAL A 135 -3.48 1.01 -13.99
C VAL A 135 -4.14 1.56 -15.25
N ALA A 136 -4.75 2.74 -15.18
CA ALA A 136 -5.42 3.38 -16.32
C ALA A 136 -4.45 3.70 -17.47
N ALA A 137 -3.20 4.03 -17.16
CA ALA A 137 -2.15 4.25 -18.15
C ALA A 137 -1.48 2.95 -18.65
N GLY A 138 -1.95 1.77 -18.22
CA GLY A 138 -1.37 0.47 -18.60
C GLY A 138 0.02 0.20 -18.00
N ARG A 139 0.44 0.95 -16.97
CA ARG A 139 1.71 0.77 -16.25
C ARG A 139 1.61 -0.35 -15.22
N VAL A 140 1.25 -1.54 -15.69
CA VAL A 140 1.11 -2.76 -14.88
C VAL A 140 1.98 -3.85 -15.51
N GLU A 141 2.82 -4.49 -14.71
CA GLU A 141 3.77 -5.51 -15.17
C GLU A 141 3.62 -6.81 -14.39
N TRP A 142 3.80 -7.94 -15.07
CA TRP A 142 3.89 -9.26 -14.46
C TRP A 142 5.35 -9.68 -14.31
N MET A 143 5.75 -10.07 -13.10
CA MET A 143 7.10 -10.57 -12.82
C MET A 143 7.03 -11.89 -12.03
N THR A 144 7.69 -12.92 -12.55
CA THR A 144 7.86 -14.21 -11.86
C THR A 144 9.29 -14.33 -11.35
N LEU A 145 9.46 -14.47 -10.04
CA LEU A 145 10.75 -14.72 -9.40
C LEU A 145 10.80 -16.17 -8.89
N SER A 146 11.84 -16.91 -9.26
CA SER A 146 12.11 -18.24 -8.70
C SER A 146 12.93 -18.08 -7.43
N LEU A 147 12.36 -18.49 -6.30
CA LEU A 147 13.10 -18.54 -5.04
C LEU A 147 13.88 -19.86 -4.96
N PRO A 148 15.09 -19.87 -4.38
CA PRO A 148 15.81 -21.11 -4.15
C PRO A 148 14.96 -22.02 -3.27
N SER A 149 14.77 -23.26 -3.73
CA SER A 149 14.19 -24.31 -2.89
C SER A 149 15.09 -24.47 -1.67
N ALA A 150 14.54 -24.42 -0.46
CA ALA A 150 15.31 -24.69 0.74
C ALA A 150 16.01 -26.04 0.55
N ALA A 151 17.35 -26.04 0.56
CA ALA A 151 18.11 -27.28 0.45
C ALA A 151 17.61 -28.25 1.52
N PRO A 152 17.34 -29.53 1.22
CA PRO A 152 17.04 -30.50 2.26
C PRO A 152 18.21 -30.49 3.24
N ALA A 153 17.92 -30.33 4.52
CA ALA A 153 18.93 -30.35 5.58
C ALA A 153 19.77 -31.62 5.41
N SER A 154 21.00 -31.45 4.94
CA SER A 154 21.96 -32.53 4.76
C SER A 154 22.35 -33.07 6.13
N GLY A 155 21.91 -34.30 6.41
CA GLY A 155 22.55 -35.28 7.28
C GLY A 155 23.13 -34.82 8.62
N ALA A 156 22.36 -34.95 9.69
CA ALA A 156 22.91 -35.25 11.01
C ALA A 156 22.63 -36.73 11.30
N GLY A 157 23.56 -37.57 10.85
CA GLY A 157 23.54 -39.01 11.02
C GLY A 157 24.95 -39.55 10.84
N GLN A 158 25.80 -39.29 11.84
CA GLN A 158 26.96 -40.10 12.21
C GLN A 158 27.01 -40.14 13.73
#